data_AF-A0A534QBH1-F1
#
_entry.id   AF-A0A534QBH1-F1
#
_cell.length_a   1.000
_cell.length_b   1.000
_cell.length_c   1.000
_cell.angle_alpha   90.00
_cell.angle_beta   90.00
_cell.angle_gamma   90.00
#
_symmetry.space_group_name_H-M   'P 1'
#
loop_
_entity.id
_entity.type
_entity.pdbx_description
1 polymer ?
#
loop_
_entity_poly.entity_id
_entity_poly.type
_entity_poly.pdbx_seq_one_letter_code
_entity_poly.pdbx_strand_id
1 'polypeptide(L)'
;MSKRMPLPTFKEMMNEVVAYGSCCECGTCVLVCPHNVIDYVDGKPKQVAKASAPFDYCGISEGIGCDVCAQVCPRLGIREFDMRDHVLPRAEGVYEGLFGRYRRIVAARCKDPEILGRCQDGGVVTAILCYGLREGLFDGAVVSAA
;
A
#
# COMPACT_ATOMS: atom_id res chain seq x y z
N MET A 1 26.91 -4.53 11.66
CA MET A 1 26.03 -3.57 12.36
C MET A 1 25.08 -2.98 11.34
N SER A 2 23.83 -3.47 11.29
CA SER A 2 22.81 -2.89 10.40
C SER A 2 22.43 -1.51 10.95
N LYS A 3 22.80 -0.45 10.22
CA LYS A 3 22.43 0.92 10.57
C LYS A 3 20.92 1.02 10.35
N ARG A 4 20.12 1.03 11.43
CA ARG A 4 18.66 1.24 11.32
C ARG A 4 18.44 2.53 10.54
N MET A 5 17.72 2.43 9.44
CA MET A 5 17.30 3.61 8.67
C MET A 5 16.45 4.50 9.60
N PRO A 6 16.71 5.83 9.64
CA PRO A 6 15.89 6.72 10.45
C PRO A 6 14.42 6.62 9.99
N LEU A 7 13.52 6.63 10.98
CA LEU A 7 12.08 6.57 10.72
C LEU A 7 11.64 7.91 10.13
N PRO A 8 10.93 7.94 8.99
CA PRO A 8 10.45 9.19 8.40
C PRO A 8 9.44 9.89 9.32
N THR A 9 9.48 11.22 9.30
CA THR A 9 8.64 12.10 10.11
C THR A 9 7.43 12.63 9.33
N PHE A 10 6.43 13.15 10.04
CA PHE A 10 5.32 13.88 9.42
C PHE A 10 5.82 15.01 8.51
N LYS A 11 6.83 15.74 8.97
CA LYS A 11 7.40 16.87 8.22
C LYS A 11 8.04 16.42 6.91
N GLU A 12 8.84 15.35 6.94
CA GLU A 12 9.42 14.76 5.72
C GLU A 12 8.33 14.25 4.79
N MET A 13 7.28 13.58 5.29
CA MET A 13 6.16 13.15 4.46
C MET A 13 5.45 14.31 3.77
N MET A 14 5.12 15.37 4.50
CA MET A 14 4.43 16.52 3.92
C MET A 14 5.30 17.24 2.88
N ASN A 15 6.62 17.31 3.07
CA ASN A 15 7.51 17.99 2.14
C ASN A 15 7.93 17.11 0.95
N GLU A 16 8.44 15.91 1.20
CA GLU A 16 9.05 15.03 0.18
C GLU A 16 8.04 14.17 -0.59
N VAL A 17 6.82 14.01 -0.06
CA VAL A 17 5.76 13.24 -0.73
C VAL A 17 4.64 14.14 -1.22
N VAL A 18 4.04 14.91 -0.31
CA VAL A 18 2.84 15.68 -0.61
C VAL A 18 3.18 16.92 -1.43
N ALA A 19 4.06 17.79 -0.92
CA ALA A 19 4.46 19.02 -1.61
C ALA A 19 5.31 18.73 -2.87
N TYR A 20 6.16 17.71 -2.84
CA TYR A 20 6.90 17.25 -4.01
C TYR A 20 5.98 16.72 -5.14
N GLY A 21 4.76 16.27 -4.81
CA GLY A 21 3.79 15.78 -5.79
C GLY A 21 3.91 14.29 -6.13
N SER A 22 4.55 13.49 -5.27
CA SER A 22 4.65 12.03 -5.46
C SER A 22 3.56 11.24 -4.73
N CYS A 23 2.71 11.92 -3.94
CA CYS A 23 1.55 11.32 -3.28
C CYS A 23 0.63 10.60 -4.28
N CYS A 24 0.24 9.36 -3.95
CA CYS A 24 -0.66 8.54 -4.77
C CYS A 24 -2.10 8.51 -4.24
N GLU A 25 -2.45 9.42 -3.34
CA GLU A 25 -3.86 9.65 -2.97
C GLU A 25 -4.52 8.39 -2.35
N CYS A 26 -3.76 7.62 -1.57
CA CYS A 26 -4.22 6.36 -0.96
C CYS A 26 -4.96 6.53 0.38
N GLY A 27 -4.86 7.71 1.02
CA GLY A 27 -5.54 8.00 2.29
C GLY A 27 -4.98 7.30 3.55
N THR A 28 -4.00 6.39 3.43
CA THR A 28 -3.50 5.60 4.57
C THR A 28 -2.99 6.46 5.73
N CYS A 29 -2.28 7.55 5.43
CA CYS A 29 -1.75 8.47 6.45
C CYS A 29 -2.84 9.13 7.30
N VAL A 30 -4.03 9.38 6.72
CA VAL A 30 -5.21 9.90 7.41
C VAL A 30 -5.84 8.81 8.26
N LEU A 31 -6.07 7.63 7.68
CA LEU A 31 -6.69 6.49 8.37
C LEU A 31 -5.95 6.09 9.65
N VAL A 32 -4.61 6.09 9.62
CA VAL A 32 -3.81 5.64 10.77
C VAL A 32 -3.53 6.72 11.80
N CYS A 33 -3.91 7.98 11.56
CA CYS A 33 -3.63 9.07 12.47
C CYS A 33 -4.52 8.95 13.73
N PRO A 34 -3.97 8.67 14.93
CA PRO A 34 -4.80 8.50 16.12
C PRO A 34 -5.22 9.83 16.76
N HIS A 35 -4.74 10.95 16.21
CA HIS A 35 -4.88 12.30 16.76
C HIS A 35 -5.64 13.25 15.84
N ASN A 36 -6.12 12.78 14.68
CA ASN A 36 -6.83 13.60 13.69
C ASN A 36 -6.09 14.90 13.30
N VAL A 37 -4.75 14.83 13.21
CA VAL A 37 -3.92 15.99 12.80
C VAL A 37 -4.04 16.28 11.31
N ILE A 38 -4.25 15.22 10.53
CA ILE A 38 -4.27 15.21 9.08
C ILE A 38 -5.61 14.65 8.61
N ASP A 39 -6.16 15.23 7.56
CA ASP A 39 -7.42 14.83 6.94
C ASP A 39 -7.28 14.79 5.42
N TYR A 40 -8.26 14.21 4.75
CA TYR A 40 -8.25 13.99 3.31
C TYR A 40 -9.06 15.06 2.59
N VAL A 41 -8.37 16.06 2.04
CA VAL A 41 -8.99 17.26 1.44
C VAL A 41 -8.53 17.38 -0.01
N ASP A 42 -9.48 17.52 -0.94
CA ASP A 42 -9.21 17.68 -2.37
C ASP A 42 -8.28 16.60 -2.95
N GLY A 43 -8.48 15.34 -2.53
CA GLY A 43 -7.70 14.19 -2.98
C GLY A 43 -6.32 14.09 -2.33
N LYS A 44 -5.94 14.97 -1.41
CA LYS A 44 -4.63 14.95 -0.75
C LYS A 44 -4.71 15.02 0.76
N PRO A 45 -3.74 14.42 1.45
CA PRO A 45 -3.61 14.61 2.89
C PRO A 45 -3.23 16.06 3.21
N LYS A 46 -3.95 16.67 4.14
CA LYS A 46 -3.73 18.05 4.59
C LYS A 46 -3.77 18.11 6.11
N GLN A 47 -2.86 18.88 6.70
CA GLN A 47 -2.93 19.21 8.12
C GLN A 47 -4.20 20.03 8.40
N VAL A 48 -5.00 19.61 9.38
CA VAL A 48 -6.25 20.30 9.74
C VAL A 48 -6.34 20.67 11.22
N ALA A 49 -5.53 20.08 12.10
CA ALA A 49 -5.65 20.32 13.54
C ALA A 49 -5.28 21.73 13.99
N LYS A 50 -4.50 22.47 13.20
CA LYS A 50 -4.15 23.88 13.48
C LYS A 50 -4.04 24.66 12.18
N ALA A 51 -5.15 25.24 11.72
CA ALA A 51 -5.21 25.99 10.46
C ALA A 51 -4.22 27.17 10.36
N SER A 52 -3.79 27.74 11.49
CA SER A 52 -2.77 28.81 11.53
C SER A 52 -1.33 28.29 11.46
N ALA A 53 -1.12 26.98 11.61
CA ALA A 53 0.20 26.38 11.56
C ALA A 53 0.63 26.10 10.11
N PRO A 54 1.94 25.97 9.85
CA PRO A 54 2.43 25.49 8.56
C PRO A 54 1.80 24.15 8.16
N PHE A 55 1.68 23.90 6.85
CA PHE A 55 1.07 22.70 6.32
C PHE A 55 1.80 21.40 6.74
N ASP A 56 3.08 21.50 7.09
CA ASP A 56 3.96 20.41 7.52
C ASP A 56 4.17 20.37 9.05
N TYR A 57 3.36 21.10 9.81
CA TYR A 57 3.42 21.12 11.27
C TYR A 57 2.51 20.07 11.93
N CYS A 58 3.10 19.22 12.76
CA CYS A 58 2.37 18.33 13.66
C CYS A 58 2.97 18.42 15.07
N GLY A 59 2.24 19.04 16.01
CA GLY A 59 2.71 19.16 17.39
C GLY A 59 2.88 17.83 18.12
N ILE A 60 2.22 16.76 17.66
CA ILE A 60 2.40 15.41 18.23
C ILE A 60 3.69 14.77 17.69
N SER A 61 3.98 14.92 16.40
CA SER A 61 5.25 14.48 15.79
C SER A 61 6.43 15.21 16.43
N GLU A 62 6.39 16.54 16.51
CA GLU A 62 7.46 17.34 17.10
C GLU A 62 7.60 17.16 18.62
N GLY A 63 6.49 16.95 19.33
CA GLY A 63 6.49 16.87 20.78
C GLY A 63 6.85 15.49 21.33
N ILE A 64 6.27 14.43 20.76
CA ILE A 64 6.42 13.05 21.26
C ILE A 64 6.87 12.04 20.20
N GLY A 65 7.12 12.46 18.95
CA GLY A 65 7.61 11.57 17.89
C GLY A 65 6.55 10.64 17.28
N CYS A 66 5.27 11.04 17.27
CA CYS A 66 4.23 10.26 16.58
C CYS A 66 4.30 10.49 15.07
N ASP A 67 4.93 9.55 14.36
CA ASP A 67 5.13 9.62 12.90
C ASP A 67 4.48 8.46 12.14
N VAL A 68 3.48 7.80 12.74
CA VAL A 68 2.80 6.63 12.15
C VAL A 68 2.27 6.90 10.73
N CYS A 69 1.81 8.13 10.46
CA CYS A 69 1.37 8.57 9.13
C CYS A 69 2.49 8.51 8.08
N ALA A 70 3.71 8.91 8.45
CA ALA A 70 4.89 8.85 7.58
C ALA A 70 5.42 7.41 7.45
N GLN A 71 5.36 6.61 8.52
CA GLN A 71 5.77 5.20 8.51
C GLN A 71 4.96 4.33 7.55
N VAL A 72 3.67 4.61 7.40
CA VAL A 72 2.80 3.87 6.47
C VAL A 72 2.87 4.40 5.04
N CYS A 73 3.60 5.49 4.80
CA CYS A 73 3.71 6.06 3.46
C CYS A 73 4.59 5.16 2.57
N PRO A 74 4.04 4.56 1.50
CA PRO A 74 4.82 3.67 0.62
C PRO A 74 5.94 4.40 -0.15
N ARG A 75 5.96 5.74 -0.11
CA ARG A 75 6.97 6.57 -0.77
C ARG A 75 8.22 6.83 0.08
N LEU A 76 8.16 6.65 1.39
CA LEU A 76 9.26 6.97 2.32
C LEU A 76 9.92 5.74 2.93
N GLY A 77 9.25 4.59 2.88
CA GLY A 77 9.75 3.34 3.42
C GLY A 77 10.58 2.53 2.43
N ILE A 78 10.87 1.30 2.85
CA ILE A 78 11.43 0.25 1.99
C ILE A 78 10.48 0.03 0.81
N ARG A 79 11.02 0.07 -0.41
CA ARG A 79 10.25 -0.09 -1.63
C ARG A 79 10.31 -1.52 -2.16
N GLU A 80 9.48 -1.82 -3.14
CA GLU A 80 9.34 -3.15 -3.72
C GLU A 80 10.66 -3.70 -4.28
N PHE A 81 11.54 -2.84 -4.78
CA PHE A 81 12.85 -3.24 -5.30
C PHE A 81 13.85 -3.58 -4.17
N ASP A 82 13.72 -2.98 -2.99
CA ASP A 82 14.55 -3.29 -1.83
C ASP A 82 14.19 -4.66 -1.24
N MET A 83 12.92 -5.06 -1.33
CA MET A 83 12.45 -6.36 -0.83
C MET A 83 12.47 -7.48 -1.88
N ARG A 84 12.63 -7.14 -3.17
CA ARG A 84 12.46 -8.08 -4.29
C ARG A 84 13.31 -9.34 -4.13
N ASP A 85 14.58 -9.19 -3.77
CA ASP A 85 15.50 -10.32 -3.64
C ASP A 85 15.17 -11.21 -2.44
N HIS A 86 14.49 -10.67 -1.44
CA HIS A 86 14.04 -11.43 -0.27
C HIS A 86 12.73 -12.18 -0.53
N VAL A 87 11.80 -11.59 -1.28
CA VAL A 87 10.47 -12.17 -1.54
C VAL A 87 10.46 -13.09 -2.76
N LEU A 88 11.20 -12.72 -3.81
CA LEU A 88 11.29 -13.48 -5.06
C LEU A 88 12.73 -13.48 -5.59
N PRO A 89 13.62 -14.31 -5.01
CA PRO A 89 15.02 -14.36 -5.39
C PRO A 89 15.19 -14.82 -6.84
N ARG A 90 16.35 -14.46 -7.43
CA ARG A 90 16.74 -15.00 -8.73
C ARG A 90 16.95 -16.50 -8.59
N ALA A 91 16.24 -17.27 -9.41
CA ALA A 91 16.27 -18.72 -9.41
C ALA A 91 16.05 -19.24 -10.84
N GLU A 92 16.44 -20.49 -11.07
CA GLU A 92 16.18 -21.15 -12.34
C GLU A 92 14.68 -21.15 -12.68
N GLY A 93 14.36 -20.80 -13.93
CA GLY A 93 12.98 -20.67 -14.41
C GLY A 93 12.26 -19.38 -13.97
N VAL A 94 12.94 -18.43 -13.32
CA VAL A 94 12.44 -17.08 -13.07
C VAL A 94 12.99 -16.14 -14.15
N TYR A 95 12.10 -15.55 -14.93
CA TYR A 95 12.41 -14.51 -15.92
C TYR A 95 12.28 -13.13 -15.28
N GLU A 96 13.14 -12.19 -15.67
CA GLU A 96 13.09 -10.79 -15.24
C GLU A 96 12.96 -9.91 -16.49
N GLY A 97 11.82 -9.22 -16.62
CA GLY A 97 11.49 -8.41 -17.80
C GLY A 97 10.56 -7.24 -17.45
N LEU A 98 9.80 -6.76 -18.44
CA LEU A 98 8.92 -5.59 -18.28
C LEU A 98 7.92 -5.72 -17.12
N PHE A 99 7.44 -6.94 -16.84
CA PHE A 99 6.49 -7.22 -15.77
C PHE A 99 7.16 -7.50 -14.40
N GLY A 100 8.45 -7.27 -14.26
CA GLY A 100 9.22 -7.70 -13.10
C GLY A 100 9.64 -9.17 -13.18
N ARG A 101 9.78 -9.83 -12.02
CA ARG A 101 10.17 -11.24 -11.93
C ARG A 101 8.94 -12.16 -12.00
N TYR A 102 8.95 -13.13 -12.91
CA TYR A 102 7.84 -14.07 -13.10
C TYR A 102 8.32 -15.44 -13.60
N ARG A 103 7.53 -16.49 -13.35
CA ARG A 103 7.77 -17.84 -13.90
C ARG A 103 6.92 -18.13 -15.14
N ARG A 104 5.70 -17.59 -15.18
CA ARG A 104 4.74 -17.81 -16.27
C ARG A 104 3.75 -16.64 -16.33
N ILE A 105 3.35 -16.28 -17.54
CA ILE A 105 2.24 -15.37 -17.81
C ILE A 105 1.18 -16.16 -18.57
N VAL A 106 -0.07 -16.08 -18.12
CA VAL A 106 -1.20 -16.78 -18.74
C VAL A 106 -2.40 -15.85 -18.84
N ALA A 107 -3.17 -15.99 -19.92
CA ALA A 107 -4.52 -15.45 -20.00
C ALA A 107 -5.50 -16.55 -19.56
N ALA A 108 -6.42 -16.23 -18.65
CA ALA A 108 -7.36 -17.18 -18.09
C ALA A 108 -8.75 -16.55 -17.92
N ARG A 109 -9.78 -17.41 -17.89
CA ARG A 109 -11.17 -17.02 -17.61
C ARG A 109 -11.85 -18.12 -16.82
N CYS A 110 -12.67 -17.74 -15.85
CA CYS A 110 -13.52 -18.64 -15.08
C CYS A 110 -14.54 -19.34 -15.99
N LYS A 111 -14.95 -20.55 -15.61
CA LYS A 111 -16.01 -21.31 -16.31
C LYS A 111 -17.31 -21.39 -15.51
N ASP A 112 -17.30 -20.95 -14.26
CA ASP A 112 -18.45 -20.97 -13.38
C ASP A 112 -19.44 -19.85 -13.79
N PRO A 113 -20.67 -20.20 -14.23
CA PRO A 113 -21.64 -19.21 -14.68
C PRO A 113 -22.05 -18.21 -13.60
N GLU A 114 -22.07 -18.60 -12.32
CA GLU A 114 -22.44 -17.71 -11.23
C GLU A 114 -21.37 -16.64 -11.00
N ILE A 115 -20.10 -17.04 -11.06
CA ILE A 115 -18.97 -16.12 -10.97
C ILE A 115 -18.95 -15.19 -12.19
N LEU A 116 -19.10 -15.74 -13.39
CA LEU A 116 -19.09 -14.97 -14.63
C LEU A 116 -20.21 -13.93 -14.68
N GLY A 117 -21.37 -14.22 -14.09
CA GLY A 117 -22.49 -13.28 -14.01
C GLY A 117 -22.24 -12.06 -13.12
N ARG A 118 -21.19 -12.06 -12.28
CA ARG A 118 -20.92 -11.02 -11.27
C ARG A 118 -19.50 -10.47 -11.30
N CYS A 119 -18.58 -11.11 -12.01
CA CYS A 119 -17.17 -10.72 -12.01
C CYS A 119 -16.89 -9.49 -12.88
N GLN A 120 -15.80 -8.78 -12.57
CA GLN A 120 -15.30 -7.67 -13.39
C GLN A 120 -14.44 -8.16 -14.58
N ASP A 121 -13.40 -8.94 -14.31
CA ASP A 121 -12.41 -9.33 -15.32
C ASP A 121 -12.26 -10.86 -15.42
N GLY A 122 -13.25 -11.50 -16.03
CA GLY A 122 -13.24 -12.95 -16.31
C GLY A 122 -13.29 -13.87 -15.08
N GLY A 123 -13.40 -13.31 -13.87
CA GLY A 123 -13.67 -14.06 -12.64
C GLY A 123 -12.52 -14.90 -12.09
N VAL A 124 -11.29 -14.72 -12.60
CA VAL A 124 -10.14 -15.57 -12.22
C VAL A 124 -9.81 -15.43 -10.73
N VAL A 125 -9.74 -14.20 -10.21
CA VAL A 125 -9.43 -13.95 -8.79
C VAL A 125 -10.47 -14.61 -7.90
N THR A 126 -11.75 -14.39 -8.16
CA THR A 126 -12.86 -15.00 -7.42
C THR A 126 -12.81 -16.53 -7.49
N ALA A 127 -12.53 -17.10 -8.66
CA ALA A 127 -12.46 -18.55 -8.83
C ALA A 127 -11.33 -19.17 -7.99
N ILE A 128 -10.14 -18.55 -7.96
CA ILE A 128 -9.01 -18.98 -7.13
C ILE A 128 -9.38 -18.91 -5.65
N LEU A 129 -10.00 -17.81 -5.22
CA LEU A 129 -10.41 -17.63 -3.82
C LEU A 129 -11.47 -18.68 -3.39
N CYS A 130 -12.50 -18.88 -4.20
CA CYS A 130 -13.54 -19.88 -3.93
C CYS A 130 -12.98 -21.30 -3.89
N TYR A 131 -12.08 -21.65 -4.81
CA TYR A 131 -11.43 -22.95 -4.82
C TYR A 131 -10.63 -23.16 -3.53
N GLY A 132 -9.76 -22.22 -3.17
CA GLY A 132 -8.93 -22.35 -1.99
C GLY A 132 -9.71 -22.45 -0.68
N LEU A 133 -10.84 -21.74 -0.55
CA LEU A 133 -11.73 -21.88 0.61
C LEU A 133 -12.45 -23.24 0.65
N ARG A 134 -12.94 -23.74 -0.49
CA ARG A 134 -13.64 -25.04 -0.57
C ARG A 134 -12.70 -26.21 -0.27
N GLU A 135 -11.46 -26.12 -0.74
CA GLU A 135 -10.43 -27.14 -0.53
C GLU A 135 -9.66 -26.98 0.78
N GLY A 136 -9.96 -25.94 1.57
CA GLY A 136 -9.25 -25.69 2.84
C GLY A 136 -7.77 -25.34 2.68
N LEU A 137 -7.37 -24.70 1.57
CA LEU A 137 -6.00 -24.21 1.36
C LEU A 137 -5.66 -22.98 2.21
N PHE A 138 -6.69 -22.24 2.63
CA PHE A 138 -6.62 -21.11 3.57
C PHE A 138 -7.99 -20.89 4.22
N ASP A 139 -7.99 -20.30 5.41
CA ASP A 139 -9.19 -20.14 6.23
C ASP A 139 -9.98 -18.85 5.95
N GLY A 140 -9.42 -17.94 5.15
CA GLY A 140 -10.06 -16.66 4.86
C GLY A 140 -9.32 -15.86 3.78
N ALA A 141 -10.00 -14.83 3.27
CA ALA A 141 -9.46 -13.91 2.28
C ALA A 141 -9.82 -12.47 2.66
N VAL A 142 -8.86 -11.55 2.53
CA VAL A 142 -9.10 -10.12 2.63
C VAL A 142 -9.45 -9.62 1.24
N VAL A 143 -10.67 -9.09 1.08
CA VAL A 143 -11.21 -8.61 -0.20
C VAL A 143 -11.78 -7.21 -0.04
N SER A 144 -11.82 -6.43 -1.12
CA SER A 144 -12.65 -5.23 -1.19
C SER A 144 -14.05 -5.61 -1.68
N ALA A 145 -15.07 -5.02 -1.07
CA ALA A 145 -16.43 -5.02 -1.60
C ALA A 145 -16.64 -3.75 -2.43
N ALA A 146 -17.36 -3.89 -3.55
CA ALA A 146 -17.80 -2.78 -4.40
C ALA A 146 -19.31 -2.66 -4.32
#